data_AF-A0A9D2I7R6-F1
#
_entry.id   AF-A0A9D2I7R6-F1
#
_cell.length_a   1.000
_cell.length_b   1.000
_cell.length_c   1.000
_cell.angle_alpha   90.00
_cell.angle_beta   90.00
_cell.angle_gamma   90.00
#
_symmetry.space_group_name_H-M   'P 1'
#
loop_
_entity.id
_entity.type
_entity.pdbx_description
1 polymer ?
#
loop_
_entity_poly.entity_id
_entity_poly.type
_entity_poly.pdbx_seq_one_letter_code
_entity_poly.pdbx_strand_id
1 'polypeptide(L)'
;TVLVVIALVILLVPIAIEGWNRFLKSLGLIQKKTLQEKQREKEITEIYEKISCVQTDIVGKQAEYHAQSIEIRDGLAKDQAELRQKQKEIQADVKQMSDMLQDYIRKDDKKTIATLRTTLWQLHKGFMEQGFVTPDGLKTFTELGKVYEEAGGDDIYHDKLVPEVMSLEIRYPDGSIYKKG
;
A
#
# COMPACT_ATOMS: atom_id res chain seq x y z
N THR A 1 18.47 25.41 99.22
CA THR A 1 18.34 26.52 98.23
C THR A 1 17.98 26.00 96.85
N VAL A 2 18.72 25.04 96.27
CA VAL A 2 18.47 24.48 94.92
C VAL A 2 17.07 23.87 94.76
N LEU A 3 16.59 23.07 95.72
CA LEU A 3 15.24 22.46 95.66
C LEU A 3 14.10 23.50 95.68
N VAL A 4 14.29 24.62 96.39
CA VAL A 4 13.30 25.70 96.47
C VAL A 4 13.24 26.49 95.16
N VAL A 5 14.39 26.68 94.51
CA VAL A 5 14.47 27.34 93.20
C VAL A 5 13.82 26.48 92.12
N ILE A 6 14.05 25.16 92.12
CA ILE A 6 13.41 24.25 91.17
C ILE A 6 11.88 24.25 91.36
N ALA A 7 11.41 24.19 92.61
CA ALA A 7 9.97 24.26 92.91
C ALA A 7 9.34 25.60 92.46
N LEU A 8 10.04 26.72 92.65
CA LEU A 8 9.61 28.04 92.18
C LEU A 8 9.53 28.13 90.66
N VAL A 9 10.51 27.56 89.95
CA VAL A 9 10.52 27.53 88.48
C VAL A 9 9.36 26.67 87.97
N ILE A 10 9.14 25.49 88.56
CA ILE A 10 8.02 24.61 88.19
C ILE A 10 6.66 25.28 88.41
N LEU A 11 6.54 26.17 89.41
CA LEU A 11 5.29 26.86 89.72
C LEU A 11 5.08 28.13 88.86
N LEU A 12 6.17 28.84 88.54
CA LEU A 12 6.11 30.08 87.76
C LEU A 12 6.03 29.86 86.25
N VAL A 13 6.67 28.80 85.73
CA VAL A 13 6.63 28.46 84.30
C VAL A 13 5.20 28.27 83.78
N PRO A 14 4.30 27.49 84.40
CA PRO A 14 2.93 27.35 83.91
C PRO A 14 2.14 28.66 84.00
N ILE A 15 2.34 29.48 85.04
CA ILE A 15 1.69 30.79 85.18
C ILE A 15 2.16 31.76 84.08
N ALA A 16 3.46 31.76 83.79
CA ALA A 16 4.02 32.57 82.72
C ALA A 16 3.53 32.13 81.34
N ILE A 17 3.45 30.82 81.08
CA ILE A 17 2.91 30.26 79.83
C ILE A 17 1.42 30.61 79.68
N GLU A 18 0.62 30.48 80.74
CA GLU A 18 -0.79 30.87 80.72
C GLU A 18 -1.00 32.36 80.51
N GLY A 19 -0.18 33.21 81.15
CA GLY A 19 -0.20 34.66 80.97
C GLY A 19 0.14 35.06 79.53
N TRP A 20 1.19 34.47 78.95
CA TRP A 20 1.56 34.69 77.54
C TRP A 20 0.47 34.19 76.59
N ASN A 21 -0.16 33.06 76.89
CA ASN A 21 -1.26 32.50 76.10
C ASN A 21 -2.54 33.37 76.18
N ARG A 22 -2.88 33.94 77.35
CA ARG A 22 -3.98 34.91 77.48
C ARG A 22 -3.69 36.21 76.76
N PHE A 23 -2.47 36.71 76.82
CA PHE A 23 -2.03 37.90 76.09
C PHE A 23 -2.08 37.69 74.57
N LEU A 24 -1.65 36.53 74.08
CA LEU A 24 -1.79 36.15 72.67
C LEU A 24 -3.25 35.99 72.22
N LYS A 25 -4.11 35.51 73.12
CA LYS A 25 -5.56 35.43 72.89
C LYS A 25 -6.18 36.83 72.82
N SER A 26 -5.81 37.75 73.71
CA SER A 26 -6.31 39.13 73.68
C SER A 26 -5.81 39.91 72.46
N LEU A 27 -4.61 39.60 71.96
CA LEU A 27 -4.09 40.11 70.69
C LEU A 27 -4.71 39.43 69.44
N GLY A 28 -5.56 38.40 69.63
CA GLY A 28 -6.24 37.69 68.55
C GLY A 28 -5.33 36.82 67.66
N LEU A 29 -4.03 36.72 67.97
CA LEU A 29 -3.03 36.04 67.14
C LEU A 29 -3.24 34.52 67.10
N ILE A 30 -3.69 33.91 68.21
CA ILE A 30 -4.02 32.48 68.27
C ILE A 30 -5.26 32.16 67.44
N GLN A 31 -6.26 33.03 67.46
CA GLN A 31 -7.46 32.87 66.62
C GLN A 31 -7.12 33.01 65.14
N LYS A 32 -6.27 33.98 64.76
CA LYS A 32 -5.77 34.10 63.38
C LYS A 32 -5.00 32.87 62.93
N LYS A 33 -4.11 32.33 63.77
CA LYS A 33 -3.34 31.11 63.46
C LYS A 33 -4.25 29.90 63.26
N THR A 34 -5.19 29.67 64.17
CA THR A 34 -6.15 28.55 64.07
C THR A 34 -7.13 28.71 62.90
N LEU A 35 -7.50 29.95 62.54
CA LEU A 35 -8.28 30.25 61.34
C LEU A 35 -7.49 29.96 60.06
N GLN A 36 -6.21 30.33 60.02
CA GLN A 36 -5.30 30.01 58.92
C GLN A 36 -5.06 28.50 58.76
N GLU A 37 -4.93 27.77 59.87
CA GLU A 37 -4.80 26.30 59.85
C GLU A 37 -6.06 25.65 59.29
N LYS A 38 -7.26 26.05 59.77
CA LYS A 38 -8.54 25.57 59.21
C LYS A 38 -8.74 25.93 57.74
N GLN A 39 -8.26 27.10 57.32
CA GLN A 39 -8.34 27.52 55.92
C GLN A 39 -7.40 26.68 55.04
N ARG A 40 -6.17 26.41 55.51
CA ARG A 40 -5.27 25.49 54.81
C ARG A 40 -5.82 24.07 54.75
N GLU A 41 -6.42 23.56 55.81
CA GLU A 41 -7.05 22.23 55.79
C GLU A 41 -8.20 22.13 54.78
N LYS A 42 -9.00 23.19 54.64
CA LYS A 42 -10.05 23.28 53.62
C LYS A 42 -9.45 23.32 52.20
N GLU A 43 -8.44 24.15 51.97
CA GLU A 43 -7.75 24.23 50.68
C GLU A 43 -7.11 22.88 50.29
N ILE A 44 -6.46 22.21 51.25
CA ILE A 44 -5.89 20.88 51.04
C ILE A 44 -6.98 19.85 50.69
N THR A 45 -8.11 19.88 51.38
CA THR A 45 -9.24 18.98 51.10
C THR A 45 -9.81 19.22 49.70
N GLU A 46 -10.01 20.49 49.32
CA GLU A 46 -10.48 20.87 48.00
C GLU A 46 -9.49 20.46 46.90
N ILE A 47 -8.18 20.55 47.17
CA ILE A 47 -7.14 20.05 46.26
C ILE A 47 -7.23 18.54 46.10
N TYR A 48 -7.38 17.77 47.19
CA TYR A 48 -7.52 16.31 47.11
C TYR A 48 -8.78 15.89 46.33
N GLU A 49 -9.89 16.59 46.52
CA GLU A 49 -11.12 16.34 45.78
C GLU A 49 -10.94 16.60 44.28
N LYS A 50 -10.30 17.73 43.93
CA LYS A 50 -9.95 18.04 42.53
C LYS A 50 -9.02 16.99 41.92
N ILE A 51 -8.00 16.53 42.67
CA ILE A 51 -7.09 15.46 42.22
C ILE A 51 -7.87 14.16 41.98
N SER A 52 -8.75 13.79 42.90
CA SER A 52 -9.57 12.57 42.76
C SER A 52 -10.51 12.65 41.55
N CYS A 53 -11.14 13.80 41.34
CA CYS A 53 -12.01 14.05 40.20
C CYS A 53 -11.23 13.96 38.88
N VAL A 54 -10.08 14.64 38.79
CA VAL A 54 -9.19 14.60 37.61
C VAL A 54 -8.68 13.18 37.36
N GLN A 55 -8.29 12.45 38.39
CA GLN A 55 -7.81 11.08 38.23
C GLN A 55 -8.91 10.15 37.71
N THR A 56 -10.14 10.32 38.18
CA THR A 56 -11.29 9.54 37.69
C THR A 56 -11.62 9.88 36.24
N ASP A 57 -11.61 11.17 35.88
CA ASP A 57 -11.84 11.65 34.51
C ASP A 57 -10.75 11.14 33.54
N ILE A 58 -9.48 11.20 33.93
CA ILE A 58 -8.35 10.69 33.14
C ILE A 58 -8.47 9.18 32.94
N VAL A 59 -8.74 8.41 33.99
CA VAL A 59 -8.89 6.95 33.89
C VAL A 59 -10.08 6.57 33.02
N GLY A 60 -11.21 7.30 33.15
CA GLY A 60 -12.39 7.11 32.31
C GLY A 60 -12.09 7.36 30.82
N LYS A 61 -11.49 8.52 30.50
CA LYS A 61 -11.08 8.85 29.13
C LYS A 61 -10.05 7.87 28.58
N GLN A 62 -9.12 7.41 29.41
CA GLN A 62 -8.12 6.43 29.01
C GLN A 62 -8.78 5.10 28.64
N ALA A 63 -9.75 4.62 29.42
CA ALA A 63 -10.49 3.40 29.09
C ALA A 63 -11.28 3.56 27.78
N GLU A 64 -11.91 4.72 27.56
CA GLU A 64 -12.63 5.03 26.33
C GLU A 64 -11.70 5.05 25.10
N TYR A 65 -10.57 5.75 25.17
CA TYR A 65 -9.59 5.77 24.08
C TYR A 65 -9.01 4.40 23.78
N HIS A 66 -8.76 3.58 24.81
CA HIS A 66 -8.30 2.20 24.60
C HIS A 66 -9.34 1.36 23.87
N ALA A 67 -10.61 1.46 24.26
CA ALA A 67 -11.69 0.75 23.59
C ALA A 67 -11.83 1.17 22.11
N GLN A 68 -11.83 2.48 21.84
CA GLN A 68 -11.87 3.01 20.47
C GLN A 68 -10.64 2.57 19.65
N SER A 69 -9.45 2.55 20.27
CA SER A 69 -8.23 2.12 19.59
C SER A 69 -8.29 0.64 19.19
N ILE A 70 -8.87 -0.22 20.04
CA ILE A 70 -9.08 -1.64 19.72
C ILE A 70 -10.07 -1.77 18.56
N GLU A 71 -11.20 -1.07 18.61
CA GLU A 71 -12.21 -1.12 17.55
C GLU A 71 -11.64 -0.68 16.20
N ILE A 72 -10.89 0.43 16.17
CA ILE A 72 -10.22 0.92 14.95
C ILE A 72 -9.22 -0.12 14.44
N ARG A 73 -8.42 -0.72 15.33
CA ARG A 73 -7.42 -1.72 14.95
C ARG A 73 -8.08 -2.97 14.36
N ASP A 74 -9.15 -3.44 14.97
CA ASP A 74 -9.88 -4.63 14.54
C ASP A 74 -10.58 -4.38 13.19
N GLY A 75 -11.17 -3.20 13.01
CA GLY A 75 -11.72 -2.76 11.72
C GLY A 75 -10.65 -2.75 10.64
N LEU A 76 -9.51 -2.10 10.91
CA LEU A 76 -8.41 -2.01 9.96
C LEU A 76 -7.82 -3.39 9.62
N ALA A 77 -7.75 -4.30 10.58
CA ALA A 77 -7.29 -5.67 10.36
C ALA A 77 -8.23 -6.45 9.42
N LYS A 78 -9.55 -6.28 9.58
CA LYS A 78 -10.55 -6.89 8.68
C LYS A 78 -10.45 -6.31 7.28
N ASP A 79 -10.39 -4.99 7.16
CA ASP A 79 -10.28 -4.31 5.86
C ASP A 79 -9.00 -4.75 5.12
N GLN A 80 -7.87 -4.85 5.83
CA GLN A 80 -6.64 -5.36 5.25
C GLN A 80 -6.73 -6.81 4.80
N ALA A 81 -7.45 -7.67 5.54
CA ALA A 81 -7.67 -9.06 5.15
C ALA A 81 -8.53 -9.15 3.88
N GLU A 82 -9.61 -8.36 3.81
CA GLU A 82 -10.49 -8.29 2.64
C GLU A 82 -9.76 -7.74 1.41
N LEU A 83 -8.98 -6.66 1.57
CA LEU A 83 -8.19 -6.09 0.50
C LEU A 83 -7.14 -7.08 -0.03
N ARG A 84 -6.46 -7.82 0.85
CA ARG A 84 -5.53 -8.88 0.44
C ARG A 84 -6.22 -9.98 -0.34
N GLN A 85 -7.44 -10.34 0.03
CA GLN A 85 -8.22 -11.34 -0.68
C GLN A 85 -8.61 -10.85 -2.08
N LYS A 86 -9.15 -9.63 -2.19
CA LYS A 86 -9.45 -9.00 -3.49
C LYS A 86 -8.22 -8.87 -4.39
N GLN A 87 -7.06 -8.54 -3.82
CA GLN A 87 -5.81 -8.50 -4.57
C GLN A 87 -5.42 -9.86 -5.15
N LYS A 88 -5.60 -10.95 -4.40
CA LYS A 88 -5.34 -12.32 -4.90
C LYS A 88 -6.31 -12.71 -6.01
N GLU A 89 -7.58 -12.35 -5.88
CA GLU A 89 -8.60 -12.59 -6.91
C GLU A 89 -8.26 -11.84 -8.20
N ILE A 90 -7.96 -10.54 -8.12
CA ILE A 90 -7.52 -9.74 -9.26
C ILE A 90 -6.26 -10.34 -9.90
N GLN A 91 -5.28 -10.78 -9.10
CA GLN A 91 -4.07 -11.41 -9.62
C GLN A 91 -4.38 -12.71 -10.37
N ALA A 92 -5.32 -13.51 -9.87
CA ALA A 92 -5.77 -14.74 -10.54
C ALA A 92 -6.49 -14.41 -11.86
N ASP A 93 -7.38 -13.41 -11.87
CA ASP A 93 -8.12 -12.98 -13.06
C ASP A 93 -7.17 -12.44 -14.13
N VAL A 94 -6.20 -11.61 -13.76
CA VAL A 94 -5.18 -11.09 -14.68
C VAL A 94 -4.36 -12.23 -15.27
N LYS A 95 -4.00 -13.24 -14.46
CA LYS A 95 -3.29 -14.42 -14.95
C LYS A 95 -4.14 -15.20 -15.95
N GLN A 96 -5.42 -15.42 -15.63
CA GLN A 96 -6.36 -16.10 -16.54
C GLN A 96 -6.53 -15.34 -17.85
N MET A 97 -6.65 -14.01 -17.81
CA MET A 97 -6.70 -13.16 -19.01
C MET A 97 -5.42 -13.28 -19.84
N SER A 98 -4.25 -13.30 -19.21
CA SER A 98 -2.98 -13.50 -19.90
C SER A 98 -2.92 -14.86 -20.60
N ASP A 99 -3.34 -15.92 -19.90
CA ASP A 99 -3.39 -17.28 -20.45
C ASP A 99 -4.36 -17.35 -21.66
N MET A 100 -5.52 -16.71 -21.58
CA MET A 100 -6.48 -16.63 -22.68
C MET A 100 -5.94 -15.85 -23.89
N LEU A 101 -5.25 -14.73 -23.66
CA LEU A 101 -4.64 -13.95 -24.74
C LEU A 101 -3.53 -14.73 -25.45
N GLN A 102 -2.68 -15.43 -24.69
CA GLN A 102 -1.65 -16.29 -25.27
C GLN A 102 -2.26 -17.44 -26.10
N ASP A 103 -3.34 -18.05 -25.63
CA ASP A 103 -4.05 -19.08 -26.40
C ASP A 103 -4.69 -18.52 -27.67
N TYR A 104 -5.25 -17.31 -27.59
CA TYR A 104 -5.80 -16.60 -28.75
C TYR A 104 -4.70 -16.31 -29.79
N ILE A 105 -3.57 -15.74 -29.38
CA ILE A 105 -2.42 -15.47 -30.26
C ILE A 105 -1.97 -16.77 -30.95
N ARG A 106 -1.77 -17.85 -30.19
CA ARG A 106 -1.38 -19.15 -30.76
C ARG A 106 -2.40 -19.68 -31.78
N LYS A 107 -3.70 -19.50 -31.53
CA LYS A 107 -4.76 -19.90 -32.47
C LYS A 107 -4.75 -19.03 -33.71
N ASP A 108 -4.50 -17.74 -33.57
CA ASP A 108 -4.40 -16.79 -34.67
C ASP A 108 -3.18 -17.11 -35.54
N ASP A 109 -2.00 -17.30 -34.95
CA ASP A 109 -0.78 -17.72 -35.63
C ASP A 109 -1.01 -19.00 -36.45
N LYS A 110 -1.67 -20.01 -35.87
CA LYS A 110 -2.03 -21.24 -36.59
C LYS A 110 -2.92 -21.00 -37.80
N LYS A 111 -3.89 -20.07 -37.71
CA LYS A 111 -4.76 -19.70 -38.84
C LYS A 111 -3.98 -18.93 -39.89
N THR A 112 -3.12 -18.01 -39.46
CA THR A 112 -2.23 -17.22 -40.32
C THR A 112 -1.32 -18.16 -41.11
N ILE A 113 -0.64 -19.11 -40.44
CA ILE A 113 0.15 -20.17 -41.07
C ILE A 113 -0.69 -20.94 -42.09
N ALA A 114 -1.88 -21.45 -41.72
CA ALA A 114 -2.69 -22.25 -42.64
C ALA A 114 -3.13 -21.46 -43.89
N THR A 115 -3.50 -20.20 -43.70
CA THR A 115 -3.95 -19.31 -44.78
C THR A 115 -2.78 -18.95 -45.69
N LEU A 116 -1.68 -18.45 -45.12
CA LEU A 116 -0.50 -18.03 -45.87
C LEU A 116 0.18 -19.20 -46.58
N ARG A 117 0.23 -20.41 -45.98
CA ARG A 117 0.72 -21.62 -46.66
C ARG A 117 -0.04 -21.85 -47.97
N THR A 118 -1.36 -21.72 -47.93
CA THR A 118 -2.21 -21.92 -49.10
C THR A 118 -1.94 -20.84 -50.16
N THR A 119 -1.85 -19.57 -49.75
CA THR A 119 -1.57 -18.45 -50.66
C THR A 119 -0.18 -18.54 -51.27
N LEU A 120 0.85 -18.85 -50.48
CA LEU A 120 2.23 -19.02 -50.93
C LEU A 120 2.33 -20.17 -51.94
N TRP A 121 1.63 -21.29 -51.68
CA TRP A 121 1.55 -22.40 -52.64
C TRP A 121 0.88 -22.00 -53.95
N GLN A 122 -0.22 -21.24 -53.89
CA GLN A 122 -0.92 -20.76 -55.09
C GLN A 122 -0.06 -19.81 -55.92
N LEU A 123 0.65 -18.87 -55.27
CA LEU A 123 1.59 -17.97 -55.94
C LEU A 123 2.73 -18.75 -56.59
N HIS A 124 3.37 -19.64 -55.83
CA HIS A 124 4.43 -20.52 -56.34
C HIS A 124 3.96 -21.30 -57.57
N LYS A 125 2.81 -21.98 -57.49
CA LYS A 125 2.24 -22.73 -58.61
C LYS A 125 2.03 -21.82 -59.83
N GLY A 126 1.49 -20.62 -59.63
CA GLY A 126 1.28 -19.66 -60.71
C GLY A 126 2.60 -19.21 -61.37
N PHE A 127 3.66 -18.99 -60.59
CA PHE A 127 4.99 -18.67 -61.13
C PHE A 127 5.59 -19.86 -61.89
N MET A 128 5.43 -21.08 -61.38
CA MET A 128 5.95 -22.27 -62.03
C MET A 128 5.24 -22.58 -63.36
N GLU A 129 3.93 -22.37 -63.43
CA GLU A 129 3.15 -22.52 -64.67
C GLU A 129 3.55 -21.48 -65.74
N GLN A 130 3.89 -20.26 -65.32
CA GLN A 130 4.34 -19.20 -66.22
C GLN A 130 5.81 -19.33 -66.64
N GLY A 131 6.64 -19.98 -65.80
CA GLY A 131 8.07 -20.15 -66.03
C GLY A 131 8.92 -18.90 -65.78
N PHE A 132 8.34 -17.83 -65.22
CA PHE A 132 9.02 -16.60 -64.84
C PHE A 132 8.31 -15.92 -63.67
N VAL A 133 8.98 -14.99 -63.00
CA VAL A 133 8.41 -14.17 -61.93
C VAL A 133 8.52 -12.68 -62.26
N THR A 134 7.53 -11.87 -61.88
CA THR A 134 7.62 -10.41 -61.99
C THR A 134 8.20 -9.81 -60.70
N PRO A 135 8.83 -8.62 -60.74
CA PRO A 135 9.35 -7.97 -59.54
C PRO A 135 8.28 -7.77 -58.44
N ASP A 136 7.07 -7.38 -58.82
CA ASP A 136 5.96 -7.21 -57.88
C ASP A 136 5.46 -8.54 -57.30
N GLY A 137 5.42 -9.60 -58.13
CA GLY A 137 5.08 -10.95 -57.69
C GLY A 137 6.10 -11.50 -56.69
N LEU A 138 7.39 -11.30 -56.96
CA LEU A 138 8.48 -11.69 -56.07
C LEU A 138 8.44 -10.92 -54.75
N LYS A 139 8.18 -9.62 -54.79
CA LYS A 139 8.01 -8.79 -53.59
C LYS A 139 6.85 -9.29 -52.73
N THR A 140 5.69 -9.49 -53.35
CA THR A 140 4.48 -9.99 -52.65
C THR A 140 4.74 -11.35 -52.00
N PHE A 141 5.37 -12.27 -52.74
CA PHE A 141 5.73 -13.59 -52.23
C PHE A 141 6.69 -13.50 -51.03
N THR A 142 7.70 -12.63 -51.10
CA THR A 142 8.67 -12.42 -50.02
C THR A 142 8.04 -11.79 -48.78
N GLU A 143 7.16 -10.81 -48.95
CA GLU A 143 6.46 -10.15 -47.84
C GLU A 143 5.50 -11.12 -47.13
N LEU A 144 4.72 -11.91 -47.88
CA LEU A 144 3.86 -12.94 -47.31
C LEU A 144 4.66 -14.04 -46.60
N GLY A 145 5.83 -14.38 -47.13
CA GLY A 145 6.77 -15.31 -46.53
C GLY A 145 7.30 -14.87 -45.17
N LYS A 146 7.65 -13.58 -45.03
CA LYS A 146 8.08 -13.02 -43.74
C LYS A 146 7.00 -13.12 -42.68
N VAL A 147 5.75 -12.76 -43.02
CA VAL A 147 4.62 -12.87 -42.09
C VAL A 147 4.34 -14.33 -41.73
N TYR A 148 4.56 -15.25 -42.67
CA TYR A 148 4.47 -16.69 -42.43
C TYR A 148 5.53 -17.19 -41.43
N GLU A 149 6.79 -16.79 -41.60
CA GLU A 149 7.88 -17.10 -40.68
C GLU A 149 7.66 -16.47 -39.29
N GLU A 150 7.22 -15.21 -39.24
CA GLU A 150 6.92 -14.49 -37.99
C GLU A 150 5.81 -15.17 -37.18
N ALA A 151 4.81 -15.76 -37.86
CA ALA A 151 3.77 -16.58 -37.22
C ALA A 151 4.27 -17.98 -36.79
N GLY A 152 5.51 -18.35 -37.13
CA GLY A 152 6.13 -19.64 -36.79
C GLY A 152 5.98 -20.74 -37.86
N GLY A 153 5.68 -20.38 -39.10
CA GLY A 153 5.63 -21.30 -40.23
C GLY A 153 7.02 -21.55 -40.83
N ASP A 154 7.45 -22.82 -40.86
CA ASP A 154 8.82 -23.21 -41.29
C ASP A 154 8.82 -24.57 -42.03
N ASP A 155 7.78 -24.85 -42.81
CA ASP A 155 7.65 -26.12 -43.51
C ASP A 155 8.11 -26.03 -44.98
N ILE A 156 7.18 -26.14 -45.93
CA ILE A 156 7.44 -26.19 -47.37
C ILE A 156 8.01 -24.87 -47.92
N TYR A 157 7.89 -23.78 -47.18
CA TYR A 157 8.29 -22.45 -47.63
C TYR A 157 9.79 -22.36 -47.93
N HIS A 158 10.67 -22.79 -47.01
CA HIS A 158 12.11 -22.78 -47.22
C HIS A 158 12.62 -23.97 -48.02
N ASP A 159 12.03 -25.14 -47.80
CA ASP A 159 12.49 -26.39 -48.44
C ASP A 159 12.23 -26.41 -49.94
N LYS A 160 11.16 -25.74 -50.39
CA LYS A 160 10.69 -25.85 -51.77
C LYS A 160 10.30 -24.52 -52.40
N LEU A 161 9.43 -23.75 -51.77
CA LEU A 161 8.82 -22.60 -52.44
C LEU A 161 9.86 -21.52 -52.75
N VAL A 162 10.70 -21.15 -51.77
CA VAL A 162 11.74 -20.13 -51.96
C VAL A 162 12.78 -20.56 -53.00
N PRO A 163 13.42 -21.74 -52.92
CA PRO A 163 14.40 -22.17 -53.91
C PRO A 163 13.86 -22.20 -55.34
N GLU A 164 12.65 -22.71 -55.53
CA GLU A 164 12.04 -22.84 -56.85
C GLU A 164 11.68 -21.46 -57.42
N VAL A 165 11.06 -20.57 -56.65
CA VAL A 165 10.73 -19.20 -57.13
C VAL A 165 11.98 -18.38 -57.44
N MET A 166 13.03 -18.48 -56.60
CA MET A 166 14.28 -17.74 -56.80
C MET A 166 15.09 -18.23 -58.01
N SER A 167 14.82 -19.44 -58.49
CA SER A 167 15.45 -20.00 -59.70
C SER A 167 14.83 -19.51 -61.02
N LEU A 168 13.63 -18.90 -60.97
CA LEU A 168 12.92 -18.44 -62.14
C LEU A 168 13.51 -17.15 -62.72
N GLU A 169 13.39 -16.97 -64.03
CA GLU A 169 13.77 -15.72 -64.69
C GLU A 169 12.88 -14.57 -64.20
N ILE A 170 13.48 -13.44 -63.83
CA ILE A 170 12.73 -12.22 -63.50
C ILE A 170 12.40 -11.47 -64.78
N ARG A 171 11.11 -11.38 -65.13
CA ARG A 171 10.63 -10.61 -66.28
C ARG A 171 9.97 -9.32 -65.85
N TYR A 172 10.38 -8.25 -66.51
CA TYR A 172 9.88 -6.90 -66.29
C TYR A 172 8.73 -6.63 -67.26
N PRO A 173 7.51 -6.36 -66.77
CA PRO A 173 6.39 -5.97 -67.63
C PRO A 173 6.69 -4.68 -68.40
N ASP A 174 6.07 -4.53 -69.58
CA ASP A 174 6.26 -3.33 -70.39
C ASP A 174 5.71 -2.10 -69.65
N GLY A 175 6.56 -1.08 -69.46
CA GLY A 175 6.25 0.09 -68.62
C GLY A 175 6.53 -0.07 -67.11
N SER A 176 7.21 -1.13 -66.67
CA SER A 176 7.54 -1.30 -65.24
C SER A 176 8.46 -0.19 -64.72
N ILE A 177 8.22 0.26 -63.48
CA ILE A 177 9.08 1.22 -62.77
C ILE A 177 10.45 0.64 -62.39
N TYR A 178 10.61 -0.68 -62.52
CA TYR A 178 11.84 -1.38 -62.19
C TYR A 178 12.73 -1.48 -63.44
N LYS A 179 13.96 -1.00 -63.33
CA LYS A 179 14.95 -1.08 -64.43
C LYS A 179 15.71 -2.40 -64.34
N LYS A 180 15.93 -3.03 -65.50
CA LYS A 180 16.84 -4.18 -65.63
C LYS A 180 18.25 -3.69 -65.24
N GLY A 181 18.76 -4.18 -64.10
CA GLY A 181 20.13 -3.92 -63.66
C GLY A 181 21.15 -4.64 -64.53
#